data_AF-A0A9N9DNZ9-F1
#
_entry.id   AF-A0A9N9DNZ9-F1
#
_cell.length_a   1.000
_cell.length_b   1.000
_cell.length_c   1.000
_cell.angle_alpha   90.00
_cell.angle_beta   90.00
_cell.angle_gamma   90.00
#
_symmetry.space_group_name_H-M   'P 1'
#
loop_
_entity.id
_entity.type
_entity.pdbx_description
1 polymer ?
#
loop_
_entity_poly.entity_id
_entity_poly.type
_entity_poly.pdbx_seq_one_letter_code
_entity_poly.pdbx_strand_id
1 'polypeptide(L)'
;ENDDPFHFARQFHDAFNENLTKAILPGPYLCMDESMKLHPIGCEFKALADAQINLFLRLDPAEPSEFIADSWFGSTDACISLYNYGLYSILQIKKRRYWPRNIPHDITGALEDTYGSSVSRTCKKNNGSGDVKFRRPVVFDEYNEFRSAVDILNNLRDNAFSYHDVLVSKRSVDRIFAFYFSVVEANSFSTYLTPQPRNSKANMFNTNAKVVVNVLIPVVA
;
A
#
# COMPACT_ATOMS: atom_id res chain seq x y z
N GLU A 1 25.08 20.85 11.42
CA GLU A 1 23.99 20.22 12.18
C GLU A 1 23.14 19.46 11.18
N ASN A 2 22.63 18.28 11.55
CA ASN A 2 21.92 17.39 10.61
C ASN A 2 20.55 17.98 10.28
N ASP A 3 20.35 18.39 9.02
CA ASP A 3 19.06 18.87 8.50
C ASP A 3 18.01 17.75 8.36
N ASP A 4 18.37 16.49 8.66
CA ASP A 4 17.46 15.34 8.66
C ASP A 4 16.69 15.24 9.99
N PRO A 5 15.37 15.55 10.01
CA PRO A 5 14.55 15.44 11.23
C PRO A 5 14.36 13.98 11.69
N PHE A 6 14.69 13.01 10.84
CA PHE A 6 14.59 11.57 11.09
C PHE A 6 15.96 10.90 11.29
N HIS A 7 17.05 11.66 11.44
CA HIS A 7 18.41 11.14 11.57
C HIS A 7 18.56 10.06 12.66
N PHE A 8 17.78 10.16 13.74
CA PHE A 8 17.82 9.23 14.88
C PHE A 8 17.37 7.81 14.53
N ALA A 9 16.60 7.63 13.46
CA ALA A 9 16.10 6.33 12.99
C ALA A 9 16.53 6.01 11.55
N ARG A 10 17.26 6.91 10.88
CA ARG A 10 17.63 6.78 9.47
C ARG A 10 18.40 5.49 9.17
N GLN A 11 19.44 5.21 9.94
CA GLN A 11 20.23 3.99 9.75
C GLN A 11 19.39 2.71 9.91
N PHE A 12 18.52 2.68 10.93
CA PHE A 12 17.62 1.55 11.14
C PHE A 12 16.63 1.39 9.97
N HIS A 13 16.05 2.51 9.54
CA HIS A 13 15.07 2.55 8.46
C HIS A 13 15.63 2.07 7.13
N ASP A 14 16.82 2.54 6.77
CA ASP A 14 17.48 2.17 5.51
C ASP A 14 17.78 0.67 5.50
N ALA A 15 18.33 0.15 6.61
CA ALA A 15 18.58 -1.28 6.77
C ALA A 15 17.29 -2.11 6.76
N PHE A 16 16.22 -1.62 7.39
CA PHE A 16 14.91 -2.27 7.38
C PHE A 16 14.35 -2.39 5.97
N ASN A 17 14.30 -1.29 5.21
CA ASN A 17 13.80 -1.27 3.83
C ASN A 17 14.66 -2.10 2.89
N GLU A 18 15.99 -2.05 3.04
CA GLU A 18 16.91 -2.86 2.25
C GLU A 18 16.64 -4.36 2.46
N ASN A 19 16.48 -4.78 3.72
CA ASN A 19 16.19 -6.17 4.05
C ASN A 19 14.79 -6.58 3.59
N LEU A 20 13.80 -5.71 3.72
CA LEU A 20 12.42 -5.97 3.27
C LEU A 20 12.38 -6.22 1.75
N THR A 21 13.09 -5.39 0.98
CA THR A 21 13.21 -5.51 -0.47
C THR A 21 13.91 -6.80 -0.90
N LYS A 22 14.91 -7.26 -0.14
CA LYS A 22 15.59 -8.54 -0.40
C LYS A 22 14.74 -9.75 -0.02
N ALA A 23 13.88 -9.61 0.99
CA ALA A 23 13.10 -10.71 1.54
C ALA A 23 11.83 -11.01 0.72
N ILE A 24 11.26 -10.00 0.05
CA ILE A 24 9.95 -10.09 -0.61
C ILE A 24 10.11 -9.81 -2.11
N LEU A 25 9.66 -10.76 -2.94
CA LEU A 25 9.50 -10.54 -4.37
C LEU A 25 8.07 -10.05 -4.63
N PRO A 26 7.89 -8.82 -5.15
CA PRO A 26 6.57 -8.29 -5.45
C PRO A 26 5.91 -9.04 -6.61
N GLY A 27 4.59 -9.17 -6.52
CA GLY A 27 3.70 -9.53 -7.60
C GLY A 27 3.40 -8.36 -8.54
N PRO A 28 2.51 -8.59 -9.52
CA PRO A 28 2.26 -7.63 -10.60
C PRO A 28 1.42 -6.41 -10.18
N TYR A 29 0.73 -6.47 -9.05
CA TYR A 29 -0.16 -5.40 -8.58
C TYR A 29 0.37 -4.78 -7.30
N LEU A 30 0.75 -3.51 -7.39
CA LEU A 30 1.27 -2.73 -6.29
C LEU A 30 0.33 -1.59 -5.92
N CYS A 31 0.20 -1.32 -4.63
CA CYS A 31 -0.61 -0.25 -4.07
C CYS A 31 0.28 0.68 -3.24
N MET A 32 0.13 1.99 -3.44
CA MET A 32 0.78 3.01 -2.63
C MET A 32 -0.29 3.80 -1.88
N ASP A 33 -0.09 4.00 -0.58
CA ASP A 33 -0.95 4.83 0.26
C ASP A 33 -0.22 5.22 1.56
N GLU A 34 -0.91 5.94 2.44
CA GLU A 34 -0.43 6.37 3.74
C GLU A 34 -0.59 5.26 4.78
N SER A 35 0.45 5.08 5.60
CA SER A 35 0.39 4.29 6.82
C SER A 35 0.63 5.20 8.00
N MET A 36 -0.46 5.51 8.70
CA MET A 36 -0.47 6.31 9.93
C MET A 36 -0.29 5.42 11.16
N LYS A 37 0.25 5.98 12.24
CA LYS A 37 0.11 5.41 13.58
C LYS A 37 -1.19 5.87 14.22
N LEU A 38 -1.73 5.05 15.13
CA LEU A 38 -2.99 5.26 15.87
C LEU A 38 -3.01 6.47 16.84
N HIS A 39 -2.17 7.49 16.66
CA HIS A 39 -2.12 8.66 17.56
C HIS A 39 -1.94 9.96 16.78
N PRO A 40 -2.67 11.05 17.13
CA PRO A 40 -2.59 12.36 16.44
C PRO A 40 -1.21 13.07 16.45
N ILE A 41 -0.17 12.45 17.01
CA ILE A 41 1.21 12.97 17.10
C ILE A 41 2.20 11.87 16.66
N GLY A 42 1.86 11.18 15.57
CA GLY A 42 2.64 10.13 14.94
C GLY A 42 3.40 10.63 13.72
N CYS A 43 4.57 10.02 13.46
CA CYS A 43 5.25 10.15 12.16
C CYS A 43 4.47 9.31 11.14
N GLU A 44 4.05 9.94 10.06
CA GLU A 44 3.36 9.32 8.94
C GLU A 44 4.37 8.67 8.00
N PHE A 45 4.05 7.48 7.49
CA PHE A 45 4.86 6.79 6.49
C PHE A 45 4.08 6.66 5.19
N LYS A 46 4.73 6.89 4.06
CA LYS A 46 4.24 6.43 2.76
C LYS A 46 4.60 4.96 2.63
N ALA A 47 3.61 4.15 2.29
CA ALA A 47 3.77 2.72 2.20
C ALA A 47 3.54 2.24 0.78
N LEU A 48 4.40 1.33 0.32
CA LEU A 48 4.19 0.51 -0.86
C LEU A 48 3.84 -0.90 -0.40
N ALA A 49 2.75 -1.46 -0.93
CA ALA A 49 2.31 -2.80 -0.63
C ALA A 49 2.05 -3.61 -1.91
N ASP A 50 2.23 -4.93 -1.80
CA ASP A 50 1.70 -5.87 -2.78
C ASP A 50 0.19 -6.05 -2.54
N ALA A 51 -0.60 -5.75 -3.56
CA ALA A 51 -2.06 -5.75 -3.43
C ALA A 51 -2.69 -7.13 -3.57
N GLN A 52 -1.95 -8.12 -4.08
CA GLN A 52 -2.44 -9.48 -4.26
C GLN A 52 -2.23 -10.32 -3.00
N ILE A 53 -1.08 -10.17 -2.35
CA ILE A 53 -0.72 -10.95 -1.14
C ILE A 53 -0.75 -10.11 0.14
N ASN A 54 -1.09 -8.82 0.06
CA ASN A 54 -1.19 -7.90 1.19
C ASN A 54 0.08 -7.94 2.06
N LEU A 55 1.21 -7.53 1.47
CA LEU A 55 2.49 -7.36 2.16
C LEU A 55 3.02 -5.94 1.99
N PHE A 56 3.50 -5.32 3.06
CA PHE A 56 4.31 -4.12 2.96
C PHE A 56 5.65 -4.45 2.31
N LEU A 57 6.04 -3.65 1.33
CA LEU A 57 7.28 -3.79 0.55
C LEU A 57 8.28 -2.67 0.85
N ARG A 58 7.78 -1.48 1.17
CA ARG A 58 8.60 -0.31 1.47
C ARG A 58 7.82 0.68 2.33
N LEU A 59 8.54 1.36 3.21
CA LEU A 59 8.04 2.46 4.03
C LEU A 59 8.97 3.64 3.81
N ASP A 60 8.47 4.85 3.64
CA ASP A 60 9.29 6.07 3.61
C ASP A 60 8.67 7.09 4.55
N PRO A 61 9.42 7.73 5.48
CA PRO A 61 8.87 8.74 6.36
C PRO A 61 8.40 9.94 5.54
N ALA A 62 7.20 10.44 5.82
CA ALA A 62 6.75 11.71 5.27
C ALA A 62 7.53 12.83 5.97
N GLU A 63 8.48 13.47 5.27
CA GLU A 63 9.15 14.65 5.79
C GLU A 63 8.16 15.83 5.90
N PRO A 64 8.38 16.81 6.81
CA PRO A 64 7.49 17.96 6.97
C PRO A 64 7.47 18.94 5.77
N SER A 65 8.03 18.57 4.61
CA SER A 65 7.86 19.30 3.36
C SER A 65 7.02 18.49 2.36
N GLU A 66 5.70 18.73 2.44
CA GLU A 66 4.65 18.51 1.45
C GLU A 66 4.75 17.31 0.48
N PHE A 67 4.33 16.09 0.87
CA PHE A 67 3.80 15.10 -0.11
C PHE A 67 2.74 14.16 0.54
N ILE A 68 1.52 14.08 -0.04
CA ILE A 68 0.34 13.27 0.41
C ILE A 68 -0.14 12.32 -0.70
N ALA A 69 -1.04 11.36 -0.39
CA ALA A 69 -1.03 10.06 -1.05
C ALA A 69 -2.32 9.20 -1.17
N ASP A 70 -3.54 9.77 -1.15
CA ASP A 70 -4.72 9.26 -1.92
C ASP A 70 -4.63 9.89 -3.35
N SER A 71 -5.70 10.19 -4.07
CA SER A 71 -5.78 11.05 -5.29
C SER A 71 -4.81 12.24 -5.44
N TRP A 72 -4.12 12.60 -4.37
CA TRP A 72 -2.94 13.44 -4.34
C TRP A 72 -1.76 12.86 -5.15
N PHE A 73 -1.50 11.54 -5.13
CA PHE A 73 -0.51 10.92 -6.02
C PHE A 73 -0.92 10.97 -7.51
N GLY A 74 -2.22 11.14 -7.76
CA GLY A 74 -2.78 11.19 -9.10
C GLY A 74 -2.46 12.49 -9.83
N SER A 75 -1.34 12.49 -10.54
CA SER A 75 -0.99 13.54 -11.49
C SER A 75 -0.61 12.95 -12.85
N THR A 76 -0.82 13.75 -13.90
CA THR A 76 -0.39 13.36 -15.26
C THR A 76 1.13 13.19 -15.34
N ASP A 77 1.89 14.01 -14.61
CA ASP A 77 3.35 13.92 -14.54
C ASP A 77 3.80 12.62 -13.85
N ALA A 78 3.08 12.16 -12.82
CA ALA A 78 3.33 10.86 -12.19
C ALA A 78 3.07 9.72 -13.18
N CYS A 79 1.94 9.74 -13.91
CA CYS A 79 1.65 8.75 -14.96
C CYS A 79 2.75 8.70 -16.01
N ILE A 80 3.20 9.86 -16.51
CA ILE A 80 4.26 9.95 -17.53
C ILE A 80 5.59 9.43 -16.98
N SER A 81 5.93 9.82 -15.75
CA SER A 81 7.18 9.38 -15.11
C SER A 81 7.20 7.86 -14.95
N LEU A 82 6.12 7.27 -14.42
CA LEU A 82 5.99 5.81 -14.28
C LEU A 82 6.10 5.10 -15.63
N TYR A 83 5.43 5.62 -16.66
CA TYR A 83 5.51 5.08 -18.02
C TYR A 83 6.95 5.11 -18.58
N ASN A 84 7.69 6.19 -18.36
CA ASN A 84 9.09 6.29 -18.78
C ASN A 84 10.01 5.29 -18.07
N TYR A 85 9.64 4.84 -16.87
CA TYR A 85 10.31 3.75 -16.14
C TYR A 85 9.79 2.34 -16.52
N GLY A 86 8.89 2.23 -17.51
CA GLY A 86 8.30 0.96 -17.93
C GLY A 86 7.23 0.42 -16.99
N LEU A 87 6.69 1.26 -16.10
CA LEU A 87 5.63 0.92 -15.17
C LEU A 87 4.28 1.41 -15.70
N TYR A 88 3.23 0.61 -15.47
CA TYR A 88 1.85 0.98 -15.77
C TYR A 88 1.14 1.39 -14.48
N SER A 89 0.32 2.43 -14.53
CA SER A 89 -0.30 3.03 -13.35
C SER A 89 -1.80 3.23 -13.52
N ILE A 90 -2.57 2.92 -12.48
CA ILE A 90 -3.99 3.29 -12.36
C ILE A 90 -4.10 4.36 -11.28
N LEU A 91 -4.29 5.63 -11.66
CA LEU A 91 -4.32 6.77 -10.73
C LEU A 91 -5.60 7.59 -10.89
N GLN A 92 -6.15 8.05 -9.76
CA GLN A 92 -7.32 8.94 -9.75
C GLN A 92 -6.89 10.41 -9.81
N ILE A 93 -7.17 11.11 -10.92
CA ILE A 93 -6.90 12.55 -11.07
C ILE A 93 -8.15 13.36 -10.69
N LYS A 94 -8.21 13.91 -9.47
CA LYS A 94 -9.39 14.63 -8.97
C LYS A 94 -9.61 16.01 -9.61
N LYS A 95 -8.55 16.78 -9.87
CA LYS A 95 -8.67 18.18 -10.34
C LYS A 95 -8.68 18.26 -11.88
N ARG A 96 -9.78 18.79 -12.44
CA ARG A 96 -10.02 18.89 -13.90
C ARG A 96 -8.92 19.59 -14.69
N ARG A 97 -8.28 20.61 -14.10
CA ARG A 97 -7.18 21.36 -14.73
C ARG A 97 -5.96 20.50 -15.08
N TYR A 98 -5.82 19.32 -14.46
CA TYR A 98 -4.71 18.40 -14.71
C TYR A 98 -5.10 17.24 -15.62
N TRP A 99 -6.36 17.15 -16.06
CA TRP A 99 -6.78 16.08 -16.95
C TRP A 99 -6.09 16.23 -18.31
N PRO A 100 -5.75 15.11 -18.97
CA PRO A 100 -5.37 15.13 -20.37
C PRO A 100 -6.37 15.93 -21.22
N ARG A 101 -5.85 16.63 -22.22
CA ARG A 101 -6.69 17.41 -23.15
C ARG A 101 -7.64 16.47 -23.89
N ASN A 102 -8.81 16.97 -24.24
CA ASN A 102 -9.86 16.25 -24.98
C ASN A 102 -10.56 15.11 -24.21
N ILE A 103 -10.39 15.00 -22.90
CA ILE A 103 -11.25 14.10 -22.09
C ILE A 103 -12.65 14.74 -21.92
N PRO A 104 -13.73 14.03 -22.32
CA PRO A 104 -15.11 14.51 -22.21
C PRO A 104 -15.59 14.61 -20.75
N HIS A 105 -16.64 15.40 -20.50
CA HIS A 105 -17.15 15.70 -19.16
C HIS A 105 -17.80 14.51 -18.44
N ASP A 106 -18.32 13.53 -19.17
CA ASP A 106 -18.91 12.32 -18.62
C ASP A 106 -18.22 11.09 -19.23
N ILE A 107 -17.23 10.56 -18.53
CA ILE A 107 -16.45 9.40 -18.96
C ILE A 107 -17.29 8.11 -18.88
N THR A 108 -18.34 8.07 -18.03
CA THR A 108 -19.16 6.87 -17.87
C THR A 108 -20.01 6.58 -19.10
N GLY A 109 -20.38 7.62 -19.86
CA GLY A 109 -21.06 7.48 -21.16
C GLY A 109 -20.16 7.67 -22.39
N ALA A 110 -19.00 8.31 -22.25
CA ALA A 110 -18.17 8.72 -23.40
C ALA A 110 -16.99 7.79 -23.72
N LEU A 111 -16.77 6.72 -22.95
CA LEU A 111 -15.90 5.64 -23.38
C LEU A 111 -16.69 4.76 -24.35
N GLU A 112 -16.69 5.15 -25.62
CA GLU A 112 -17.19 4.32 -26.72
C GLU A 112 -16.50 2.94 -26.73
N ASP A 113 -17.05 1.96 -27.46
CA ASP A 113 -16.54 0.57 -27.58
C ASP A 113 -15.06 0.48 -28.07
N THR A 114 -14.42 1.60 -28.37
CA THR A 114 -13.04 1.75 -28.84
C THR A 114 -11.98 1.70 -27.75
N TYR A 115 -12.29 1.98 -26.47
CA TYR A 115 -11.30 2.04 -25.39
C TYR A 115 -11.48 0.95 -24.31
N GLY A 116 -10.79 -0.17 -24.52
CA GLY A 116 -10.54 -1.21 -23.52
C GLY A 116 -11.69 -2.20 -23.27
N SER A 117 -11.40 -3.24 -22.48
CA SER A 117 -12.41 -4.22 -22.05
C SER A 117 -13.42 -3.53 -21.13
N SER A 118 -14.70 -3.84 -21.33
CA SER A 118 -15.80 -3.35 -20.50
C SER A 118 -16.56 -4.51 -19.89
N VAL A 119 -17.19 -4.25 -18.76
CA VAL A 119 -17.81 -5.27 -17.95
C VAL A 119 -19.19 -4.81 -17.48
N SER A 120 -20.13 -5.75 -17.48
CA SER A 120 -21.47 -5.53 -16.94
C SER A 120 -21.45 -5.80 -15.44
N ARG A 121 -21.94 -4.85 -14.65
CA ARG A 121 -22.11 -4.96 -13.20
C ARG A 121 -23.57 -4.77 -12.84
N THR A 122 -23.98 -5.36 -11.72
CA THR A 122 -25.33 -5.24 -11.17
C THR A 122 -25.19 -4.76 -9.73
N CYS A 123 -25.77 -3.61 -9.41
CA CYS A 123 -25.76 -3.07 -8.06
C CYS A 123 -27.19 -2.89 -7.54
N LYS A 124 -27.38 -3.10 -6.24
CA LYS A 124 -28.65 -2.79 -5.57
C LYS A 124 -28.75 -1.28 -5.36
N LYS A 125 -29.92 -0.70 -5.62
CA LYS A 125 -30.19 0.68 -5.19
C LYS A 125 -30.22 0.74 -3.66
N ASN A 126 -29.63 1.79 -3.10
CA ASN A 126 -29.63 2.05 -1.65
C ASN A 126 -31.05 2.10 -1.04
N ASN A 127 -32.08 2.41 -1.85
CA ASN A 127 -33.47 2.51 -1.41
C ASN A 127 -34.31 1.25 -1.69
N GLY A 128 -33.69 0.09 -1.95
CA GLY A 128 -34.34 -1.22 -1.92
C GLY A 128 -35.25 -1.60 -3.10
N SER A 129 -35.53 -0.71 -4.06
CA SER A 129 -36.37 -1.03 -5.23
C SER A 129 -35.56 -1.26 -6.51
N GLY A 130 -35.00 -2.47 -6.62
CA GLY A 130 -34.49 -3.04 -7.86
C GLY A 130 -32.98 -2.97 -8.06
N ASP A 131 -32.52 -3.82 -8.96
CA ASP A 131 -31.14 -3.92 -9.41
C ASP A 131 -30.88 -2.98 -10.58
N VAL A 132 -29.79 -2.23 -10.53
CA VAL A 132 -29.31 -1.42 -11.66
C VAL A 132 -28.19 -2.17 -12.34
N LYS A 133 -28.38 -2.45 -13.63
CA LYS A 133 -27.32 -2.95 -14.51
C LYS A 133 -26.66 -1.77 -15.19
N PHE A 134 -25.34 -1.74 -15.15
CA PHE A 134 -24.55 -0.73 -15.84
C PHE A 134 -23.29 -1.37 -16.43
N ARG A 135 -22.83 -0.81 -17.55
CA ARG A 135 -21.57 -1.19 -18.20
C ARG A 135 -20.51 -0.18 -17.78
N ARG A 136 -19.32 -0.65 -17.41
CA ARG A 136 -18.16 0.22 -17.13
C ARG A 136 -16.87 -0.42 -17.63
N PRO A 137 -15.81 0.36 -17.87
CA PRO A 137 -14.48 -0.17 -18.15
C PRO A 137 -13.95 -1.07 -17.03
N VAL A 138 -13.19 -2.12 -17.41
CA VAL A 138 -12.58 -3.09 -16.48
C VAL A 138 -11.58 -2.45 -15.53
N VAL A 139 -10.87 -1.39 -15.95
CA VAL A 139 -9.90 -0.66 -15.11
C VAL A 139 -10.51 -0.15 -13.80
N PHE A 140 -11.82 0.10 -13.76
CA PHE A 140 -12.50 0.48 -12.52
C PHE A 140 -12.76 -0.68 -11.56
N ASP A 141 -12.85 -1.92 -12.05
CA ASP A 141 -12.86 -3.10 -11.19
C ASP A 141 -11.47 -3.33 -10.60
N GLU A 142 -10.43 -3.34 -11.46
CA GLU A 142 -9.03 -3.51 -11.03
C GLU A 142 -8.63 -2.46 -9.99
N TYR A 143 -8.98 -1.20 -10.22
CA TYR A 143 -8.78 -0.13 -9.24
C TYR A 143 -9.47 -0.45 -7.90
N ASN A 144 -10.74 -0.85 -7.94
CA ASN A 144 -11.51 -1.10 -6.73
C ASN A 144 -11.03 -2.33 -5.96
N GLU A 145 -10.46 -3.31 -6.65
CA GLU A 145 -9.91 -4.52 -6.05
C GLU A 145 -8.60 -4.24 -5.30
N PHE A 146 -7.69 -3.47 -5.91
CA PHE A 146 -6.33 -3.32 -5.39
C PHE A 146 -6.07 -2.04 -4.58
N ARG A 147 -6.93 -1.02 -4.68
CA ARG A 147 -6.70 0.28 -4.02
C ARG A 147 -6.63 0.24 -2.49
N SER A 148 -7.16 -0.80 -1.86
CA SER A 148 -7.31 -0.88 -0.40
C SER A 148 -6.26 -1.76 0.27
N ALA A 149 -5.21 -2.20 -0.44
CA ALA A 149 -4.21 -3.11 0.13
C ALA A 149 -3.49 -2.53 1.36
N VAL A 150 -3.07 -1.26 1.29
CA VAL A 150 -2.43 -0.58 2.43
C VAL A 150 -3.43 -0.41 3.60
N ASP A 151 -4.68 -0.06 3.32
CA ASP A 151 -5.73 0.00 4.35
C ASP A 151 -5.98 -1.36 5.02
N ILE A 152 -6.01 -2.44 4.23
CA ILE A 152 -6.16 -3.82 4.74
C ILE A 152 -4.99 -4.15 5.68
N LEU A 153 -3.76 -3.83 5.28
CA LEU A 153 -2.56 -4.04 6.08
C LEU A 153 -2.54 -3.20 7.36
N ASN A 154 -2.96 -1.92 7.27
CA ASN A 154 -3.12 -1.05 8.44
C ASN A 154 -4.15 -1.67 9.41
N ASN A 155 -5.28 -2.18 8.90
CA ASN A 155 -6.29 -2.86 9.71
C ASN A 155 -5.77 -4.17 10.32
N LEU A 156 -4.99 -4.97 9.60
CA LEU A 156 -4.37 -6.18 10.15
C LEU A 156 -3.43 -5.86 11.30
N ARG A 157 -2.66 -4.78 11.14
CA ARG A 157 -1.73 -4.25 12.13
C ARG A 157 -2.43 -3.70 13.39
N ASP A 158 -3.61 -3.11 13.22
CA ASP A 158 -4.33 -2.40 14.31
C ASP A 158 -5.40 -3.26 15.01
N ASN A 159 -5.90 -4.35 14.40
CA ASN A 159 -6.99 -5.17 14.96
C ASN A 159 -6.54 -6.42 15.74
N ALA A 160 -5.24 -6.74 15.76
CA ALA A 160 -4.66 -7.80 16.57
C ALA A 160 -3.93 -7.20 17.79
N PHE A 161 -3.68 -7.99 18.85
CA PHE A 161 -2.79 -7.59 19.95
C PHE A 161 -1.38 -7.33 19.41
N SER A 162 -1.17 -6.13 18.88
CA SER A 162 0.00 -5.75 18.11
C SER A 162 1.09 -5.26 19.06
N TYR A 163 2.35 -5.40 18.66
CA TYR A 163 3.47 -4.81 19.42
C TYR A 163 3.30 -3.31 19.69
N HIS A 164 2.47 -2.61 18.89
CA HIS A 164 2.03 -1.25 19.15
C HIS A 164 1.23 -1.06 20.43
N ASP A 165 0.33 -1.98 20.73
CA ASP A 165 -0.50 -1.93 21.94
C ASP A 165 0.31 -2.28 23.18
N VAL A 166 1.41 -3.02 23.00
CA VAL A 166 2.31 -3.45 24.07
C VAL A 166 3.37 -2.38 24.37
N LEU A 167 3.89 -1.69 23.35
CA LEU A 167 4.95 -0.67 23.47
C LEU A 167 4.38 0.76 23.48
N VAL A 168 3.42 1.02 24.37
CA VAL A 168 2.83 2.36 24.53
C VAL A 168 3.86 3.32 25.13
N SER A 169 4.46 4.18 24.30
CA SER A 169 5.44 5.18 24.72
C SER A 169 5.13 6.59 24.22
N LYS A 170 5.43 7.58 25.08
CA LYS A 170 5.37 9.01 24.74
C LYS A 170 6.56 9.47 23.91
N ARG A 171 7.63 8.67 23.78
CA ARG A 171 8.79 8.98 22.94
C ARG A 171 8.51 8.60 21.49
N SER A 172 8.77 9.53 20.56
CA SER A 172 8.56 9.32 19.12
C SER A 172 9.39 8.15 18.58
N VAL A 173 10.61 7.99 19.06
CA VAL A 173 11.54 6.92 18.67
C VAL A 173 10.96 5.54 18.98
N ASP A 174 10.52 5.32 20.22
CA ASP A 174 9.93 4.04 20.63
C ASP A 174 8.67 3.72 19.81
N ARG A 175 7.84 4.73 19.51
CA ARG A 175 6.70 4.55 18.62
C ARG A 175 7.13 4.16 17.20
N ILE A 176 8.21 4.73 16.68
CA ILE A 176 8.80 4.37 15.37
C ILE A 176 9.30 2.93 15.38
N PHE A 177 9.93 2.52 16.46
CA PHE A 177 10.37 1.14 16.60
C PHE A 177 9.20 0.13 16.67
N ALA A 178 8.17 0.43 17.47
CA ALA A 178 6.94 -0.37 17.54
C ALA A 178 6.26 -0.52 16.16
N PHE A 179 6.35 0.52 15.32
CA PHE A 179 5.85 0.49 13.95
C PHE A 179 6.53 -0.53 13.07
N TYR A 180 7.86 -0.58 13.07
CA TYR A 180 8.56 -1.58 12.30
C TYR A 180 8.20 -3.01 12.74
N PHE A 181 8.07 -3.25 14.05
CA PHE A 181 7.64 -4.56 14.54
C PHE A 181 6.26 -4.97 14.06
N SER A 182 5.30 -4.05 14.12
CA SER A 182 3.95 -4.34 13.67
C SER A 182 3.84 -4.62 12.17
N VAL A 183 4.72 -4.01 11.37
CA VAL A 183 4.80 -4.25 9.92
C VAL A 183 5.34 -5.65 9.68
N VAL A 184 6.38 -6.04 10.42
CA VAL A 184 6.92 -7.39 10.37
C VAL A 184 5.88 -8.42 10.82
N GLU A 185 5.11 -8.12 11.85
CA GLU A 185 4.02 -8.97 12.33
C GLU A 185 2.93 -9.15 11.26
N ALA A 186 2.41 -8.05 10.70
CA ALA A 186 1.42 -8.08 9.63
C ALA A 186 1.93 -8.86 8.41
N ASN A 187 3.17 -8.60 7.98
CA ASN A 187 3.78 -9.33 6.86
C ASN A 187 3.96 -10.82 7.16
N SER A 188 4.38 -11.18 8.37
CA SER A 188 4.53 -12.59 8.78
C SER A 188 3.18 -13.29 8.81
N PHE A 189 2.13 -12.61 9.26
CA PHE A 189 0.78 -13.15 9.28
C PHE A 189 0.20 -13.33 7.87
N SER A 190 0.27 -12.33 6.99
CA SER A 190 -0.15 -12.45 5.59
C SER A 190 0.60 -13.57 4.85
N THR A 191 1.91 -13.70 5.10
CA THR A 191 2.74 -14.76 4.52
C THR A 191 2.28 -16.15 4.97
N TYR A 192 1.94 -16.29 6.26
CA TYR A 192 1.39 -17.54 6.81
C TYR A 192 0.07 -17.93 6.15
N LEU A 193 -0.80 -16.95 5.88
CA LEU A 193 -2.13 -17.18 5.30
C LEU A 193 -2.12 -17.46 3.79
N THR A 194 -1.05 -17.11 3.08
CA THR A 194 -0.98 -17.29 1.63
C THR A 194 -0.91 -18.79 1.28
N PRO A 195 -1.89 -19.35 0.53
CA PRO A 195 -1.91 -20.78 0.22
C PRO A 195 -0.72 -21.16 -0.66
N GLN A 196 0.17 -22.02 -0.14
CA GLN A 196 1.28 -22.55 -0.90
C GLN A 196 0.90 -23.89 -1.54
N PRO A 197 1.45 -24.24 -2.73
CA PRO A 197 1.20 -25.54 -3.35
C PRO A 197 1.60 -26.69 -2.39
N ARG A 198 0.80 -27.76 -2.37
CA ARG A 198 0.73 -28.84 -1.34
C ARG A 198 2.05 -29.51 -0.90
N ASN A 199 3.20 -29.22 -1.51
CA ASN A 199 4.49 -29.83 -1.20
C ASN A 199 5.41 -28.99 -0.28
N SER A 200 4.94 -27.87 0.28
CA SER A 200 5.82 -26.88 0.94
C SER A 200 5.52 -26.62 2.43
N LYS A 201 4.98 -27.59 3.18
CA LYS A 201 4.81 -27.43 4.64
C LYS A 201 6.13 -27.15 5.38
N ALA A 202 7.27 -27.54 4.81
CA ALA A 202 8.61 -27.18 5.30
C ALA A 202 9.01 -25.69 5.05
N ASN A 203 8.36 -25.00 4.11
CA ASN A 203 8.66 -23.59 3.79
C ASN A 203 7.93 -22.60 4.72
N MET A 204 6.91 -23.03 5.46
CA MET A 204 6.12 -22.16 6.33
C MET A 204 6.96 -21.56 7.48
N PHE A 205 7.82 -22.39 8.10
CA PHE A 205 8.82 -21.91 9.04
C PHE A 205 9.91 -21.08 8.36
N ASN A 206 10.25 -21.40 7.10
CA ASN A 206 11.36 -20.76 6.40
C ASN A 206 11.02 -19.33 5.93
N THR A 207 9.78 -19.04 5.51
CA THR A 207 9.39 -17.68 5.08
C THR A 207 9.08 -16.77 6.27
N ASN A 208 8.37 -17.26 7.28
CA ASN A 208 8.13 -16.50 8.53
C ASN A 208 9.45 -16.27 9.29
N ALA A 209 10.31 -17.29 9.38
CA ALA A 209 11.66 -17.09 9.88
C ALA A 209 12.43 -16.15 8.95
N LYS A 210 12.38 -16.23 7.62
CA LYS A 210 13.11 -15.27 6.76
C LYS A 210 12.65 -13.82 6.92
N VAL A 211 11.35 -13.54 7.04
CA VAL A 211 10.87 -12.17 7.25
C VAL A 211 11.31 -11.67 8.63
N VAL A 212 11.11 -12.45 9.69
CA VAL A 212 11.54 -12.03 11.05
C VAL A 212 13.06 -12.03 11.20
N VAL A 213 13.74 -13.12 10.83
CA VAL A 213 15.20 -13.31 10.93
C VAL A 213 15.96 -12.39 9.98
N ASN A 214 15.60 -12.27 8.70
CA ASN A 214 16.39 -11.43 7.79
C ASN A 214 16.05 -9.95 7.87
N VAL A 215 14.85 -9.56 8.33
CA VAL A 215 14.48 -8.13 8.44
C VAL A 215 14.80 -7.55 9.82
N LEU A 216 14.65 -8.29 10.92
CA LEU A 216 14.91 -7.76 12.27
C LEU A 216 16.30 -8.10 12.83
N ILE A 217 16.82 -9.31 12.64
CA ILE A 217 18.07 -9.73 13.32
C ILE A 217 19.31 -8.94 12.85
N PRO A 218 19.50 -8.64 11.55
CA PRO A 218 20.63 -7.85 11.09
C PRO A 218 20.57 -6.37 11.49
N VAL A 219 19.39 -5.89 11.92
CA VAL A 219 19.14 -4.47 12.21
C VAL A 219 19.27 -4.18 13.71
N VAL A 220 19.16 -5.21 14.56
CA VAL A 220 19.25 -5.09 16.04
C VAL A 220 20.62 -5.57 16.58
N ALA A 221 21.42 -6.27 15.76
CA ALA A 221 22.78 -6.75 16.09
C ALA A 221 23.86 -5.72 15.70
#